data_AF-A0A831L8Q9-F1
#
_entry.id   AF-A0A831L8Q9-F1
#
_cell.length_a   1.000
_cell.length_b   1.000
_cell.length_c   1.000
_cell.angle_alpha   90.00
_cell.angle_beta   90.00
_cell.angle_gamma   90.00
#
_symmetry.space_group_name_H-M   'P 1'
#
loop_
_entity.id
_entity.type
_entity.pdbx_description
1 polymer ?
#
loop_
_entity_poly.entity_id
_entity_poly.type
_entity_poly.pdbx_seq_one_letter_code
_entity_poly.pdbx_strand_id
1 'polypeptide(L)'
;MLCGRNFGCIGKPARRRHSCRSRQQPYPGIGQHGRDSRHFGNALPGSRIRERPEDSVTQPGDSVPETDGKEFERLSRILLIVIRDFRRRLRAPAGILILTAIPLLMTAIFGIIFSPGEKDSRLTIRVLVVDKDRNFGARMLMQAFSQQRFADMFRMETVIEADGRREIARGKASALLVIPKNFTASLFLSKPVQLEVVKNPSEQFLPGVVEEFTRTVAVLTAAAQAVFQDELAAMRPLWDRSFSEIETAEFTRLLDSLRPKIKRLSRVLDPLLVGLESQNETKKAQADDQPAFDTAAIFGMILPGMVIFFLMFIVEIFMREILAEKEDGTLRRLLFSPIPPIQYVTAKITSAWLMGLVILGLMAAMGHIVFAIRWGNFLYLLALGGAALAALCGLFALFFAFFRNRNQAGAVTAPVILVLAALGGSMIPVNQLPQGFRAFSRFTPNYWFIQGTALIREGEFPVTATLLLLAAGLVLTATSLPLLVRRVSP
;
A
#
# COMPACT_ATOMS: atom_id res chain seq x y z
N MET A 1 -12.75 -38.19 48.51
CA MET A 1 -14.02 -38.22 49.28
C MET A 1 -14.96 -37.25 48.58
N LEU A 2 -16.14 -37.53 48.01
CA LEU A 2 -17.06 -38.66 47.83
C LEU A 2 -17.78 -38.33 46.48
N CYS A 3 -17.91 -39.17 45.45
CA CYS A 3 -18.72 -40.41 45.29
C CYS A 3 -20.21 -40.20 45.65
N GLY A 4 -21.18 -40.33 44.73
CA GLY A 4 -21.68 -41.59 44.14
C GLY A 4 -22.76 -41.32 43.07
N ARG A 5 -22.79 -42.06 41.93
CA ARG A 5 -23.41 -43.41 41.67
C ARG A 5 -24.94 -43.31 41.41
N ASN A 6 -25.62 -44.05 40.53
CA ASN A 6 -25.41 -45.18 39.60
C ASN A 6 -26.68 -45.26 38.70
N PHE A 7 -26.68 -45.77 37.46
CA PHE A 7 -26.94 -47.17 37.02
C PHE A 7 -26.91 -47.15 35.46
N GLY A 8 -26.51 -48.16 34.67
CA GLY A 8 -26.08 -49.54 34.89
C GLY A 8 -25.67 -50.15 33.52
N CYS A 9 -24.74 -51.10 33.55
CA CYS A 9 -24.23 -51.86 32.40
C CYS A 9 -25.07 -53.13 32.11
N ILE A 10 -24.80 -53.78 30.95
CA ILE A 10 -24.79 -55.23 30.58
C ILE A 10 -25.18 -55.31 29.09
N GLY A 11 -24.54 -56.00 28.13
CA GLY A 11 -23.41 -56.93 28.04
C GLY A 11 -23.15 -57.28 26.55
N LYS A 12 -21.90 -57.67 26.21
CA LYS A 12 -21.42 -58.17 24.89
C LYS A 12 -21.75 -59.69 24.70
N PRO A 13 -21.28 -60.41 23.66
CA PRO A 13 -21.35 -60.24 22.19
C PRO A 13 -21.73 -61.56 21.43
N ALA A 14 -21.97 -61.53 20.11
CA ALA A 14 -21.86 -62.74 19.26
C ALA A 14 -21.47 -62.43 17.79
N ARG A 15 -20.51 -63.22 17.28
CA ARG A 15 -19.95 -63.24 15.91
C ARG A 15 -20.88 -63.97 14.93
N ARG A 16 -20.86 -63.62 13.63
CA ARG A 16 -20.50 -64.52 12.50
C ARG A 16 -20.42 -63.78 11.14
N ARG A 17 -19.55 -64.30 10.28
CA ARG A 17 -19.04 -63.80 8.98
C ARG A 17 -19.89 -64.27 7.79
N HIS A 18 -19.75 -63.59 6.63
CA HIS A 18 -19.56 -64.10 5.23
C HIS A 18 -19.99 -62.99 4.24
N SER A 19 -19.11 -62.33 3.46
CA SER A 19 -18.36 -62.69 2.22
C SER A 19 -19.06 -62.27 0.92
N CYS A 20 -18.34 -61.50 0.07
CA CYS A 20 -18.45 -61.30 -1.40
C CYS A 20 -19.83 -60.94 -2.00
N ARG A 21 -19.99 -60.01 -2.95
CA ARG A 21 -19.28 -59.88 -4.24
C ARG A 21 -19.76 -58.60 -4.94
N SER A 22 -18.87 -57.95 -5.67
CA SER A 22 -19.14 -56.89 -6.66
C SER A 22 -20.10 -57.35 -7.77
N ARG A 23 -21.05 -56.50 -8.17
CA ARG A 23 -21.72 -56.62 -9.47
C ARG A 23 -21.82 -55.26 -10.16
N GLN A 24 -21.15 -55.20 -11.30
CA GLN A 24 -21.20 -54.19 -12.34
C GLN A 24 -22.65 -54.01 -12.85
N GLN A 25 -23.08 -52.77 -13.04
CA GLN A 25 -24.27 -52.45 -13.83
C GLN A 25 -23.90 -52.48 -15.32
N PRO A 26 -24.63 -53.25 -16.17
CA PRO A 26 -24.41 -53.24 -17.61
C PRO A 26 -25.22 -52.14 -18.31
N TYR A 27 -24.60 -51.52 -19.31
CA TYR A 27 -25.25 -50.68 -20.33
C TYR A 27 -26.32 -51.48 -21.09
N PRO A 28 -27.49 -50.90 -21.45
CA PRO A 28 -28.43 -51.57 -22.35
C PRO A 28 -27.98 -51.38 -23.80
N GLY A 29 -27.82 -52.52 -24.49
CA GLY A 29 -27.48 -52.62 -25.89
C GLY A 29 -28.66 -52.34 -26.84
N ILE A 30 -28.25 -52.04 -28.06
CA ILE A 30 -29.03 -51.82 -29.28
C ILE A 30 -29.87 -53.06 -29.61
N GLY A 31 -31.17 -52.88 -29.83
CA GLY A 31 -32.09 -53.90 -30.34
C GLY A 31 -32.81 -53.41 -31.59
N GLN A 32 -32.68 -54.17 -32.68
CA GLN A 32 -33.44 -54.04 -33.92
C GLN A 32 -34.83 -54.67 -33.79
N HIS A 33 -35.87 -53.96 -34.28
CA HIS A 33 -37.12 -54.41 -34.92
C HIS A 33 -38.02 -53.15 -34.98
N GLY A 34 -38.60 -52.70 -36.09
CA GLY A 34 -39.37 -53.44 -37.08
C GLY A 34 -40.82 -52.95 -36.99
N ARG A 35 -41.21 -52.03 -37.89
CA ARG A 35 -42.57 -51.58 -38.28
C ARG A 35 -43.65 -51.49 -37.19
N ASP A 36 -44.15 -50.28 -36.95
CA ASP A 36 -45.55 -49.99 -37.28
C ASP A 36 -45.88 -48.49 -37.33
N SER A 37 -46.60 -48.15 -38.37
CA SER A 37 -47.17 -46.85 -38.70
C SER A 37 -48.46 -46.58 -37.92
N ARG A 38 -48.62 -45.37 -37.37
CA ARG A 38 -49.89 -44.58 -37.39
C ARG A 38 -49.74 -43.20 -36.74
N HIS A 39 -50.12 -42.20 -37.54
CA HIS A 39 -50.70 -40.89 -37.23
C HIS A 39 -50.41 -40.23 -35.87
N PHE A 40 -49.69 -39.11 -35.91
CA PHE A 40 -50.15 -37.86 -35.30
C PHE A 40 -49.62 -36.67 -36.13
N GLY A 41 -50.53 -36.00 -36.82
CA GLY A 41 -50.29 -34.69 -37.39
C GLY A 41 -50.40 -33.64 -36.30
N ASN A 42 -49.45 -32.71 -36.27
CA ASN A 42 -49.74 -31.28 -36.09
C ASN A 42 -48.48 -30.49 -36.47
N ALA A 43 -48.60 -29.79 -37.59
CA ALA A 43 -47.63 -28.85 -38.09
C ALA A 43 -47.58 -27.61 -37.18
N LEU A 44 -46.39 -27.23 -36.73
CA LEU A 44 -46.10 -25.87 -36.28
C LEU A 44 -45.47 -25.10 -37.47
N PRO A 45 -46.03 -23.97 -37.89
CA PRO A 45 -45.49 -23.19 -39.00
C PRO A 45 -44.35 -22.31 -38.50
N GLY A 46 -43.16 -22.42 -39.10
CA GLY A 46 -42.18 -21.32 -39.05
C GLY A 46 -40.81 -21.57 -38.39
N SER A 47 -40.28 -22.79 -38.34
CA SER A 47 -38.85 -23.00 -38.07
C SER A 47 -38.17 -23.62 -39.30
N ARG A 48 -37.60 -22.79 -40.19
CA ARG A 48 -36.60 -23.28 -41.14
C ARG A 48 -35.41 -23.76 -40.34
N ILE A 49 -35.30 -25.06 -40.14
CA ILE A 49 -34.02 -25.70 -39.86
C ILE A 49 -33.19 -25.43 -41.11
N ARG A 50 -32.22 -24.54 -40.99
CA ARG A 50 -31.22 -24.31 -42.03
C ARG A 50 -30.39 -25.59 -42.09
N GLU A 51 -30.71 -26.48 -43.01
CA GLU A 51 -29.82 -27.58 -43.37
C GLU A 51 -28.44 -26.97 -43.62
N ARG A 52 -27.46 -27.35 -42.80
CA ARG A 52 -26.06 -27.09 -43.12
C ARG A 52 -25.82 -27.85 -44.43
N PRO A 53 -25.20 -27.23 -45.44
CA PRO A 53 -24.77 -28.00 -46.60
C PRO A 53 -23.87 -29.13 -46.10
N GLU A 54 -24.15 -30.36 -46.54
CA GLU A 54 -23.36 -31.57 -46.27
C GLU A 54 -21.96 -31.52 -46.92
N ASP A 55 -21.55 -30.37 -47.45
CA ASP A 55 -20.25 -30.13 -48.03
C ASP A 55 -19.26 -29.60 -46.98
N SER A 56 -18.82 -30.47 -46.06
CA SER A 56 -17.50 -30.40 -45.42
C SER A 56 -17.33 -31.50 -44.38
N VAL A 57 -17.57 -32.74 -44.79
CA VAL A 57 -16.93 -33.86 -44.11
C VAL A 57 -15.47 -33.82 -44.54
N THR A 58 -14.59 -33.28 -43.69
CA THR A 58 -13.15 -33.35 -43.92
C THR A 58 -12.78 -34.82 -44.11
N GLN A 59 -12.28 -35.16 -45.30
CA GLN A 59 -11.90 -36.53 -45.63
C GLN A 59 -10.60 -36.89 -44.90
N PRO A 60 -10.36 -38.18 -44.58
CA PRO A 60 -9.08 -38.63 -44.03
C PRO A 60 -7.99 -38.38 -45.09
N GLY A 61 -7.24 -37.29 -44.95
CA GLY A 61 -6.26 -36.84 -45.94
C GLY A 61 -6.32 -35.34 -46.25
N ASP A 62 -7.39 -34.64 -45.85
CA ASP A 62 -7.44 -33.19 -45.97
C ASP A 62 -6.37 -32.56 -45.07
N SER A 63 -5.42 -31.87 -45.70
CA SER A 63 -4.41 -31.08 -44.98
C SER A 63 -5.13 -30.05 -44.13
N VAL A 64 -4.90 -30.11 -42.82
CA VAL A 64 -5.33 -29.06 -41.87
C VAL A 64 -4.90 -27.72 -42.47
N PRO A 65 -5.79 -26.71 -42.59
CA PRO A 65 -5.39 -25.41 -43.09
C PRO A 65 -4.15 -24.96 -42.34
N GLU A 66 -3.07 -24.76 -43.09
CA GLU A 66 -1.78 -24.36 -42.59
C GLU A 66 -1.97 -22.98 -41.95
N THR A 67 -2.19 -22.95 -40.64
CA THR A 67 -2.28 -21.71 -39.88
C THR A 67 -0.99 -20.96 -40.12
N ASP A 68 -1.09 -19.69 -40.54
CA ASP A 68 0.02 -18.75 -40.78
C ASP A 68 1.08 -18.80 -39.67
N GLY A 69 1.99 -19.78 -39.75
CA GLY A 69 2.96 -20.11 -38.71
C GLY A 69 4.20 -19.24 -38.78
N LYS A 70 4.37 -18.48 -39.87
CA LYS A 70 5.57 -17.67 -40.14
C LYS A 70 5.69 -16.45 -39.23
N GLU A 71 4.59 -15.85 -38.79
CA GLU A 71 4.66 -14.76 -37.79
C GLU A 71 4.93 -15.28 -36.37
N PHE A 72 4.49 -16.51 -36.06
CA PHE A 72 4.65 -17.13 -34.74
C PHE A 72 6.02 -17.78 -34.52
N GLU A 73 6.77 -18.12 -35.57
CA GLU A 73 8.15 -18.63 -35.45
C GLU A 73 9.14 -17.61 -34.86
N ARG A 74 8.91 -16.30 -35.04
CA ARG A 74 9.82 -15.25 -34.53
C ARG A 74 9.66 -14.95 -33.04
N LEU A 75 8.53 -15.29 -32.43
CA LEU A 75 8.27 -14.96 -31.03
C LEU A 75 8.77 -16.08 -30.12
N SER A 76 9.56 -15.74 -29.10
CA SER A 76 9.95 -16.72 -28.09
C SER A 76 8.68 -17.31 -27.43
N ARG A 77 8.66 -18.63 -27.19
CA ARG A 77 7.50 -19.33 -26.58
C ARG A 77 7.05 -18.68 -25.25
N ILE A 78 8.01 -18.13 -24.50
CA ILE A 78 7.78 -17.35 -23.28
C ILE A 78 6.91 -16.12 -23.58
N LEU A 79 7.25 -15.35 -24.61
CA LEU A 79 6.52 -14.15 -24.99
C LEU A 79 5.08 -14.45 -25.42
N LEU A 80 4.85 -15.59 -26.09
CA LEU A 80 3.49 -16.03 -26.46
C LEU A 80 2.60 -16.30 -25.25
N ILE A 81 3.14 -16.97 -24.23
CA ILE A 81 2.42 -17.22 -22.97
C ILE A 81 2.13 -15.88 -22.27
N VAL A 82 3.11 -14.98 -22.23
CA VAL A 82 2.95 -13.66 -21.62
C VAL A 82 1.86 -12.84 -22.31
N ILE A 83 1.90 -12.76 -23.65
CA ILE A 83 0.90 -12.04 -24.45
C ILE A 83 -0.49 -12.65 -24.24
N ARG A 84 -0.59 -13.97 -24.22
CA ARG A 84 -1.87 -14.67 -23.98
C ARG A 84 -2.46 -14.30 -22.62
N ASP A 85 -1.66 -14.36 -21.56
CA ASP A 85 -2.10 -14.06 -20.19
C ASP A 85 -2.50 -12.59 -20.06
N PHE A 86 -1.74 -11.69 -20.69
CA PHE A 86 -2.06 -10.26 -20.71
C PHE A 86 -3.34 -9.97 -21.49
N ARG A 87 -3.49 -10.55 -22.69
CA ARG A 87 -4.68 -10.41 -23.54
C ARG A 87 -5.93 -10.98 -22.86
N ARG A 88 -5.81 -12.10 -22.14
CA ARG A 88 -6.91 -12.68 -21.35
C ARG A 88 -7.42 -11.69 -20.30
N ARG A 89 -6.51 -10.96 -19.65
CA ARG A 89 -6.85 -9.96 -18.62
C ARG A 89 -7.43 -8.69 -19.21
N LEU A 90 -6.86 -8.19 -20.30
CA LEU A 90 -7.41 -7.02 -21.00
C LEU A 90 -8.83 -7.30 -21.55
N ARG A 91 -9.13 -8.55 -21.93
CA ARG A 91 -10.49 -8.97 -22.33
C ARG A 91 -11.45 -9.18 -21.16
N ALA A 92 -10.95 -9.26 -19.93
CA ALA A 92 -11.74 -9.38 -18.71
C ALA A 92 -11.56 -8.11 -17.83
N PRO A 93 -12.01 -6.93 -18.31
CA PRO A 93 -11.70 -5.65 -17.68
C PRO A 93 -12.22 -5.54 -16.25
N ALA A 94 -13.31 -6.24 -15.93
CA ALA A 94 -13.87 -6.29 -14.59
C ALA A 94 -12.83 -6.72 -13.53
N GLY A 95 -11.96 -7.68 -13.83
CA GLY A 95 -10.95 -8.14 -12.89
C GLY A 95 -9.89 -7.07 -12.57
N ILE A 96 -9.40 -6.37 -13.60
CA ILE A 96 -8.43 -5.29 -13.45
C ILE A 96 -9.08 -4.09 -12.75
N LEU A 97 -10.31 -3.77 -13.14
CA LEU A 97 -11.09 -2.69 -12.55
C LEU A 97 -11.29 -2.94 -11.05
N ILE A 98 -11.73 -4.14 -10.65
CA ILE A 98 -11.92 -4.48 -9.24
C ILE A 98 -10.60 -4.41 -8.47
N LEU A 99 -9.52 -4.97 -9.02
CA LEU A 99 -8.20 -4.98 -8.39
C LEU A 99 -7.60 -3.58 -8.21
N THR A 100 -7.96 -2.63 -9.08
CA THR A 100 -7.49 -1.24 -9.00
C THR A 100 -8.45 -0.36 -8.18
N ALA A 101 -9.75 -0.58 -8.33
CA ALA A 101 -10.79 0.21 -7.70
C ALA A 101 -10.87 -0.02 -6.19
N ILE A 102 -10.68 -1.25 -5.70
CA ILE A 102 -10.68 -1.52 -4.25
C ILE A 102 -9.59 -0.70 -3.52
N PRO A 103 -8.32 -0.74 -3.94
CA PRO A 103 -7.28 0.11 -3.34
C PRO A 103 -7.62 1.60 -3.39
N LEU A 104 -8.16 2.07 -4.51
CA LEU A 104 -8.50 3.47 -4.70
C LEU A 104 -9.68 3.88 -3.81
N LEU A 105 -10.69 3.02 -3.69
CA LEU A 105 -11.83 3.21 -2.80
C LEU A 105 -11.38 3.24 -1.35
N MET A 106 -10.51 2.31 -0.94
CA MET A 106 -9.93 2.33 0.40
C MET A 106 -9.15 3.61 0.63
N THR A 107 -8.32 4.02 -0.34
CA THR A 107 -7.61 5.30 -0.29
C THR A 107 -8.57 6.47 -0.16
N ALA A 108 -9.67 6.49 -0.92
CA ALA A 108 -10.70 7.52 -0.83
C ALA A 108 -11.38 7.55 0.55
N ILE A 109 -11.71 6.38 1.10
CA ILE A 109 -12.31 6.25 2.43
C ILE A 109 -11.37 6.78 3.50
N PHE A 110 -10.10 6.35 3.50
CA PHE A 110 -9.08 6.91 4.39
C PHE A 110 -8.98 8.42 4.20
N GLY A 111 -9.01 8.86 2.95
CA GLY A 111 -9.09 10.25 2.59
C GLY A 111 -10.18 11.03 3.27
N ILE A 112 -11.42 10.58 3.12
CA ILE A 112 -12.59 11.23 3.71
C ILE A 112 -12.51 11.20 5.24
N ILE A 113 -12.09 10.08 5.82
CA ILE A 113 -11.94 9.93 7.28
C ILE A 113 -10.89 10.91 7.85
N PHE A 114 -9.82 11.18 7.08
CA PHE A 114 -8.70 12.01 7.52
C PHE A 114 -8.64 13.39 6.85
N SER A 115 -9.62 13.76 6.01
CA SER A 115 -9.65 15.04 5.29
C SER A 115 -10.24 16.16 6.17
N PRO A 116 -9.63 17.35 6.25
CA PRO A 116 -10.06 18.43 7.16
C PRO A 116 -11.40 19.13 6.82
N GLY A 117 -12.23 18.59 5.91
CA GLY A 117 -13.22 19.36 5.16
C GLY A 117 -14.66 19.47 5.72
N GLU A 118 -15.11 18.64 6.66
CA GLU A 118 -16.54 18.59 7.01
C GLU A 118 -16.77 18.63 8.53
N LYS A 119 -17.47 19.68 9.00
CA LYS A 119 -17.53 20.13 10.40
C LYS A 119 -18.05 19.10 11.42
N ASP A 120 -18.83 18.10 11.00
CA ASP A 120 -19.48 17.15 11.91
C ASP A 120 -18.80 15.77 12.02
N SER A 121 -17.81 15.46 11.18
CA SER A 121 -17.10 14.16 11.19
C SER A 121 -15.65 14.27 11.65
N ARG A 122 -15.24 15.41 12.22
CA ARG A 122 -13.85 15.66 12.61
C ARG A 122 -13.49 14.83 13.84
N LEU A 123 -12.65 13.82 13.65
CA LEU A 123 -11.84 13.24 14.72
C LEU A 123 -10.90 14.33 15.26
N THR A 124 -11.40 15.12 16.21
CA THR A 124 -10.61 16.14 16.90
C THR A 124 -9.56 15.45 17.78
N ILE A 125 -8.30 15.69 17.47
CA ILE A 125 -7.18 15.14 18.23
C ILE A 125 -7.05 15.99 19.50
N ARG A 126 -7.44 15.44 20.64
CA ARG A 126 -7.29 16.13 21.93
C ARG A 126 -5.85 16.02 22.39
N VAL A 127 -5.18 17.17 22.46
CA VAL A 127 -3.77 17.26 22.84
C VAL A 127 -3.66 18.06 24.13
N LEU A 128 -3.07 17.45 25.14
CA LEU A 128 -2.81 18.08 26.42
C LEU A 128 -1.43 18.74 26.39
N VAL A 129 -1.31 19.95 26.95
CA VAL A 129 -0.05 20.70 26.95
C VAL A 129 0.38 21.01 28.36
N VAL A 130 1.63 20.72 28.68
CA VAL A 130 2.28 21.11 29.93
C VAL A 130 3.32 22.17 29.59
N ASP A 131 2.99 23.43 29.87
CA ASP A 131 3.91 24.55 29.67
C ASP A 131 4.71 24.85 30.96
N LYS A 132 5.96 24.37 31.02
CA LYS A 132 6.90 24.68 32.11
C LYS A 132 7.72 25.95 31.87
N ASP A 133 7.67 26.52 30.66
CA ASP A 133 8.51 27.66 30.25
C ASP A 133 7.76 28.99 30.39
N ARG A 134 6.46 29.02 30.10
CA ARG A 134 5.53 30.16 30.22
C ARG A 134 5.97 31.42 29.47
N ASN A 135 6.88 31.26 28.51
CA ASN A 135 7.51 32.35 27.78
C ASN A 135 7.11 32.36 26.29
N PHE A 136 7.67 33.32 25.54
CA PHE A 136 7.31 33.58 24.15
C PHE A 136 7.41 32.35 23.24
N GLY A 137 8.47 31.55 23.36
CA GLY A 137 8.67 30.35 22.54
C GLY A 137 7.57 29.32 22.77
N ALA A 138 7.17 29.08 24.02
CA ALA A 138 6.09 28.15 24.35
C ALA A 138 4.74 28.61 23.76
N ARG A 139 4.47 29.92 23.81
CA ARG A 139 3.28 30.52 23.19
C ARG A 139 3.29 30.42 21.67
N MET A 140 4.44 30.68 21.02
CA MET A 140 4.55 30.48 19.57
C MET A 140 4.31 29.01 19.18
N LEU A 141 4.86 28.06 19.94
CA LEU A 141 4.62 26.64 19.71
C LEU A 141 3.13 26.31 19.84
N MET A 142 2.47 26.70 20.94
CA MET A 142 1.04 26.47 21.12
C MET A 142 0.20 27.15 20.02
N GLN A 143 0.57 28.36 19.62
CA GLN A 143 -0.12 29.10 18.58
C GLN A 143 0.04 28.47 17.20
N ALA A 144 1.14 27.75 16.93
CA ALA A 144 1.29 26.97 15.70
C ALA A 144 0.24 25.85 15.58
N PHE A 145 -0.16 25.23 16.69
CA PHE A 145 -1.25 24.24 16.73
C PHE A 145 -2.63 24.91 16.66
N SER A 146 -2.75 26.14 17.14
CA SER A 146 -4.02 26.89 17.18
C SER A 146 -4.24 27.82 15.99
N GLN A 147 -3.36 27.83 14.99
CA GLN A 147 -3.63 28.54 13.74
C GLN A 147 -4.92 28.00 13.11
N GLN A 148 -5.74 28.84 12.47
CA GLN A 148 -7.05 28.46 11.89
C GLN A 148 -7.00 27.17 11.06
N ARG A 149 -5.88 26.89 10.38
CA ARG A 149 -5.66 25.67 9.59
C ARG A 149 -5.54 24.39 10.42
N PHE A 150 -5.04 24.47 11.65
CA PHE A 150 -4.73 23.35 12.55
C PHE A 150 -5.68 23.27 13.75
N ALA A 151 -6.32 24.39 14.11
CA ALA A 151 -7.22 24.51 15.26
C ALA A 151 -8.44 23.57 15.17
N ASP A 152 -8.89 23.29 13.94
CA ASP A 152 -10.00 22.38 13.67
C ASP A 152 -9.63 20.90 13.87
N MET A 153 -8.33 20.57 13.83
CA MET A 153 -7.81 19.22 14.00
C MET A 153 -7.27 18.97 15.42
N PHE A 154 -6.59 19.96 16.01
CA PHE A 154 -5.99 19.84 17.34
C PHE A 154 -6.76 20.66 18.37
N ARG A 155 -7.37 19.96 19.33
CA ARG A 155 -7.94 20.59 20.52
C ARG A 155 -6.88 20.62 21.62
N MET A 156 -6.17 21.75 21.71
CA MET A 156 -5.12 21.98 22.69
C MET A 156 -5.71 22.41 24.05
N GLU A 157 -5.35 21.71 25.12
CA GLU A 157 -5.77 22.04 26.49
C GLU A 157 -4.54 22.09 27.40
N THR A 158 -4.34 23.22 28.09
CA THR A 158 -3.21 23.35 29.03
C THR A 158 -3.56 22.68 30.35
N VAL A 159 -2.73 21.75 30.81
CA VAL A 159 -2.95 20.96 32.03
C VAL A 159 -1.71 20.89 32.90
N ILE A 160 -1.90 20.52 34.16
CA ILE A 160 -0.80 20.19 35.07
C ILE A 160 -0.26 18.81 34.68
N GLU A 161 1.07 18.61 34.75
CA GLU A 161 1.72 17.37 34.28
C GLU A 161 1.13 16.09 34.90
N ALA A 162 0.86 16.11 36.21
CA ALA A 162 0.29 14.97 36.92
C ALA A 162 -1.13 14.64 36.41
N ASP A 163 -1.94 15.64 36.10
CA ASP A 163 -3.28 15.46 35.53
C ASP A 163 -3.20 15.00 34.07
N GLY A 164 -2.33 15.61 33.29
CA GLY A 164 -2.12 15.25 31.89
C GLY A 164 -1.70 13.79 31.72
N ARG A 165 -0.71 13.32 32.50
CA ARG A 165 -0.29 11.90 32.46
C ARG A 165 -1.42 10.95 32.90
N ARG A 166 -2.25 11.35 33.87
CA ARG A 166 -3.43 10.57 34.30
C ARG A 166 -4.51 10.50 33.23
N GLU A 167 -4.78 11.58 32.51
CA GLU A 167 -5.77 11.60 31.42
C GLU A 167 -5.34 10.76 30.22
N ILE A 168 -4.05 10.81 29.86
CA ILE A 168 -3.48 9.93 28.82
C ILE A 168 -3.59 8.46 29.24
N ALA A 169 -3.26 8.13 30.50
CA ALA A 169 -3.37 6.76 31.01
C ALA A 169 -4.83 6.24 31.03
N ARG A 170 -5.82 7.14 31.13
CA ARG A 170 -7.25 6.83 31.03
C ARG A 170 -7.79 6.83 29.60
N GLY A 171 -6.95 7.10 28.60
CA GLY A 171 -7.33 7.15 27.19
C GLY A 171 -8.24 8.33 26.83
N LYS A 172 -8.22 9.42 27.60
CA LYS A 172 -9.10 10.60 27.38
C LYS A 172 -8.51 11.67 26.46
N ALA A 173 -7.26 11.52 26.06
CA ALA A 173 -6.55 12.42 25.15
C ALA A 173 -5.57 11.61 24.30
N SER A 174 -5.25 12.11 23.12
CA SER A 174 -4.41 11.42 22.14
C SER A 174 -2.92 11.57 22.45
N ALA A 175 -2.49 12.75 22.92
CA ALA A 175 -1.10 13.00 23.28
C ALA A 175 -0.97 14.08 24.35
N LEU A 176 0.13 14.04 25.08
CA LEU A 176 0.56 15.06 26.04
C LEU A 176 1.91 15.63 25.60
N LEU A 177 1.92 16.90 25.25
CA LEU A 177 3.11 17.66 24.88
C LEU A 177 3.68 18.36 26.11
N VAL A 178 4.91 18.04 26.48
CA VAL A 178 5.61 18.68 27.62
C VAL A 178 6.69 19.62 27.09
N ILE A 179 6.50 20.91 27.37
CA ILE A 179 7.46 21.97 27.03
C ILE A 179 8.39 22.14 28.24
N PRO A 180 9.71 21.93 28.10
CA PRO A 180 10.65 21.97 29.22
C PRO A 180 10.87 23.40 29.74
N LYS A 181 11.39 23.51 30.98
CA LYS A 181 11.84 24.81 31.53
C LYS A 181 12.99 25.34 30.67
N ASN A 182 13.03 26.65 30.43
CA ASN A 182 14.02 27.32 29.58
C ASN A 182 13.95 26.94 28.09
N PHE A 183 12.79 26.48 27.61
CA PHE A 183 12.56 26.20 26.19
C PHE A 183 12.87 27.43 25.33
N THR A 184 12.29 28.58 25.65
CA THR A 184 12.50 29.85 24.93
C THR A 184 13.98 30.25 24.96
N ALA A 185 14.63 30.21 26.13
CA ALA A 185 16.04 30.56 26.24
C ALA A 185 16.95 29.61 25.44
N SER A 186 16.63 28.32 25.41
CA SER A 186 17.42 27.32 24.67
C SER A 186 17.23 27.47 23.15
N LEU A 187 16.03 27.83 22.70
CA LEU A 187 15.76 28.23 21.31
C LEU A 187 16.53 29.49 20.89
N PHE A 188 16.75 30.44 21.79
CA PHE A 188 17.55 31.63 21.44
C PHE A 188 19.06 31.40 21.54
N LEU A 189 19.49 30.52 22.45
CA LEU A 189 20.91 30.22 22.69
C LEU A 189 21.48 29.08 21.82
N SER A 190 20.72 28.59 20.83
CA SER A 190 21.18 27.49 19.97
C SER A 190 21.62 26.24 20.71
N LYS A 191 20.91 25.97 21.81
CA LYS A 191 21.06 24.73 22.56
C LYS A 191 20.06 23.70 22.07
N PRO A 192 20.43 22.41 21.99
CA PRO A 192 19.49 21.36 21.62
C PRO A 192 18.32 21.32 22.60
N VAL A 193 17.10 21.42 22.06
CA VAL A 193 15.86 21.38 22.82
C VAL A 193 15.19 20.04 22.61
N GLN A 194 14.79 19.39 23.71
CA GLN A 194 14.02 18.14 23.66
C GLN A 194 12.58 18.43 24.07
N LEU A 195 11.66 18.29 23.12
CA LEU A 195 10.22 18.27 23.38
C LEU A 195 9.81 16.82 23.69
N GLU A 196 9.12 16.60 24.80
CA GLU A 196 8.58 15.28 25.15
C GLU A 196 7.13 15.20 24.69
N VAL A 197 6.83 14.18 23.88
CA VAL A 197 5.46 13.84 23.44
C VAL A 197 5.10 12.48 24.03
N VAL A 198 4.22 12.48 25.02
CA VAL A 198 3.69 11.26 25.63
C VAL A 198 2.46 10.81 24.83
N LYS A 199 2.51 9.62 24.25
CA LYS A 199 1.46 9.08 23.37
C LYS A 199 0.43 8.27 24.16
N ASN A 200 -0.84 8.33 23.75
CA ASN A 200 -1.87 7.44 24.25
C ASN A 200 -1.66 6.02 23.68
N PRO A 201 -1.43 4.99 24.53
CA PRO A 201 -1.21 3.62 24.05
C PRO A 201 -2.49 2.97 23.48
N SER A 202 -3.67 3.51 23.78
CA SER A 202 -4.95 3.02 23.27
C SER A 202 -5.26 3.49 21.84
N GLU A 203 -4.49 4.44 21.31
CA GLU A 203 -4.65 4.99 19.97
C GLU A 203 -3.40 4.70 19.13
N GLN A 204 -3.58 4.10 17.95
CA GLN A 204 -2.44 3.71 17.11
C GLN A 204 -1.98 4.84 16.17
N PHE A 205 -2.89 5.72 15.75
CA PHE A 205 -2.61 6.68 14.68
C PHE A 205 -2.52 8.13 15.16
N LEU A 206 -3.54 8.62 15.87
CA LEU A 206 -3.66 10.02 16.27
C LEU A 206 -2.45 10.55 17.07
N PRO A 207 -1.86 9.80 18.04
CA PRO A 207 -0.67 10.27 18.75
C PRO A 207 0.55 10.45 17.84
N GLY A 208 0.64 9.66 16.77
CA GLY A 208 1.70 9.78 15.76
C GLY A 208 1.56 11.05 14.92
N VAL A 209 0.33 11.48 14.63
CA VAL A 209 0.06 12.77 13.95
C VAL A 209 0.56 13.94 14.80
N VAL A 210 0.30 13.91 16.11
CA VAL A 210 0.77 14.96 17.04
C VAL A 210 2.29 14.99 17.10
N GLU A 211 2.94 13.83 17.20
CA GLU A 211 4.39 13.73 17.23
C GLU A 211 5.02 14.27 15.94
N GLU A 212 4.53 13.86 14.77
CA GLU A 212 5.09 14.28 13.49
C GLU A 212 4.84 15.77 13.23
N PHE A 213 3.68 16.28 13.63
CA PHE A 213 3.41 17.71 13.58
C PHE A 213 4.34 18.49 14.52
N THR A 214 4.52 18.01 15.76
CA THR A 214 5.47 18.61 16.72
C THR A 214 6.89 18.61 16.18
N ARG A 215 7.32 17.50 15.56
CA ARG A 215 8.63 17.36 14.90
C ARG A 215 8.76 18.36 13.75
N THR A 216 7.72 18.49 12.92
CA THR A 216 7.72 19.43 11.78
C THR A 216 7.87 20.87 12.29
N VAL A 217 7.09 21.26 13.30
CA VAL A 217 7.21 22.58 13.92
C VAL A 217 8.59 22.77 14.55
N ALA A 218 9.14 21.75 15.21
CA ALA A 218 10.48 21.81 15.79
C ALA A 218 11.58 21.97 14.73
N VAL A 219 11.47 21.26 13.59
CA VAL A 219 12.41 21.37 12.46
C VAL A 219 12.30 22.76 11.82
N LEU A 220 11.09 23.26 11.58
CA LEU A 220 10.87 24.61 11.07
C LEU A 220 11.43 25.67 12.02
N THR A 221 11.22 25.49 13.34
CA THR A 221 11.76 26.39 14.36
C THR A 221 13.28 26.36 14.37
N ALA A 222 13.90 25.17 14.31
CA ALA A 222 15.34 25.00 14.25
C ALA A 222 15.95 25.57 12.96
N ALA A 223 15.26 25.42 11.82
CA ALA A 223 15.68 25.98 10.54
C ALA A 223 15.61 27.51 10.55
N ALA A 224 14.50 28.08 11.04
CA ALA A 224 14.37 29.53 11.22
C ALA A 224 15.46 30.06 12.16
N GLN A 225 15.66 29.39 13.29
CA GLN A 225 16.70 29.71 14.24
C GLN A 225 18.09 29.67 13.59
N ALA A 226 18.45 28.60 12.87
CA ALA A 226 19.73 28.46 12.17
C ALA A 226 20.01 29.61 11.18
N VAL A 227 18.96 30.16 10.57
CA VAL A 227 19.08 31.28 9.63
C VAL A 227 19.28 32.64 10.33
N PHE A 228 18.72 32.81 11.54
CA PHE A 228 18.75 34.06 12.30
C PHE A 228 19.66 34.04 13.53
N GLN A 229 20.59 33.08 13.65
CA GLN A 229 21.40 32.92 14.87
C GLN A 229 22.22 34.17 15.20
N ASP A 230 22.81 34.83 14.20
CA ASP A 230 23.66 36.00 14.40
C ASP A 230 22.85 37.20 14.92
N GLU A 231 21.64 37.40 14.39
CA GLU A 231 20.74 38.48 14.78
C GLU A 231 20.10 38.24 16.15
N LEU A 232 19.72 37.00 16.46
CA LEU A 232 19.23 36.62 17.80
C LEU A 232 20.33 36.81 18.85
N ALA A 233 21.58 36.53 18.51
CA ALA A 233 22.74 36.81 19.36
C ALA A 233 23.01 38.33 19.51
N ALA A 234 22.82 39.11 18.44
CA ALA A 234 22.95 40.57 18.47
C ALA A 234 21.82 41.27 19.24
N MET A 235 20.64 40.64 19.36
CA MET A 235 19.51 41.13 20.16
C MET A 235 19.62 40.76 21.65
N ARG A 236 20.58 39.89 22.03
CA ARG A 236 20.79 39.46 23.42
C ARG A 236 21.02 40.60 24.43
N PRO A 237 21.84 41.64 24.18
CA PRO A 237 22.02 42.76 25.10
C PRO A 237 20.85 43.76 25.14
N LEU A 238 19.96 43.73 24.14
CA LEU A 238 18.77 44.58 24.08
C LEU A 238 17.63 44.07 24.98
N TRP A 239 17.67 42.80 25.40
CA TRP A 239 16.61 42.17 26.18
C TRP A 239 16.58 42.63 27.65
N ASP A 240 17.71 43.08 28.18
CA ASP A 240 17.82 43.65 29.54
C ASP A 240 17.55 45.17 29.57
N ARG A 241 17.28 45.80 28.41
CA ARG A 241 17.02 47.25 28.28
C ARG A 241 15.56 47.54 27.93
N SER A 242 15.06 48.67 28.44
CA SER A 242 13.68 49.11 28.16
C SER A 242 13.57 49.64 26.72
N PHE A 243 12.45 49.38 26.04
CA PHE A 243 12.18 49.72 24.62
C PHE A 243 12.37 51.21 24.27
N SER A 244 12.49 52.10 25.27
CA SER A 244 12.71 53.54 25.11
C SER A 244 14.17 53.95 24.84
N GLU A 245 15.15 53.05 24.97
CA GLU A 245 16.59 53.34 24.77
C GLU A 245 17.14 52.88 23.40
N ILE A 246 16.30 52.30 22.55
CA ILE A 246 16.73 51.77 21.25
C ILE A 246 16.79 52.92 20.24
N GLU A 247 17.99 53.37 19.89
CA GLU A 247 18.19 54.36 18.83
C GLU A 247 17.69 53.82 17.48
N THR A 248 16.99 54.67 16.73
CA THR A 248 16.38 54.31 15.43
C THR A 248 17.40 53.75 14.44
N ALA A 249 18.67 54.18 14.51
CA ALA A 249 19.75 53.71 13.64
C ALA A 249 20.20 52.26 13.88
N GLU A 250 20.13 51.74 15.13
CA GLU A 250 20.42 50.33 15.42
C GLU A 250 19.30 49.42 14.91
N PHE A 251 18.05 49.89 15.00
CA PHE A 251 16.90 49.19 14.45
C PHE A 251 16.94 49.13 12.91
N THR A 252 17.34 50.22 12.23
CA THR A 252 17.50 50.21 10.76
C THR A 252 18.61 49.27 10.30
N ARG A 253 19.74 49.19 11.02
CA ARG A 253 20.83 48.25 10.71
C ARG A 253 20.42 46.79 10.89
N LEU A 254 19.62 46.50 11.92
CA LEU A 254 19.03 45.18 12.13
C LEU A 254 18.03 44.84 11.01
N LEU A 255 17.19 45.79 10.60
CA LEU A 255 16.24 45.59 9.50
C LEU A 255 16.96 45.37 8.15
N ASP A 256 18.05 46.07 7.90
CA ASP A 256 18.85 45.91 6.69
C ASP A 256 19.66 44.60 6.68
N SER A 257 20.10 44.09 7.84
CA SER A 257 20.73 42.75 7.94
C SER A 257 19.73 41.61 7.75
N LEU A 258 18.46 41.82 8.12
CA LEU A 258 17.38 40.85 7.97
C LEU A 258 16.90 40.71 6.52
N ARG A 259 16.83 41.79 5.74
CA ARG A 259 16.33 41.78 4.33
C ARG A 259 16.95 40.70 3.42
N PRO A 260 18.28 40.56 3.29
CA PRO A 260 18.88 39.55 2.42
C PRO A 260 18.71 38.12 2.96
N LYS A 261 18.60 37.94 4.28
CA LYS A 261 18.37 36.64 4.93
C LYS A 261 16.91 36.20 4.86
N ILE A 262 15.95 37.11 4.95
CA ILE A 262 14.52 36.85 4.66
C ILE A 262 14.36 36.29 3.24
N LYS A 263 15.14 36.79 2.27
CA LYS A 263 15.17 36.29 0.87
C LYS A 263 15.86 34.92 0.71
N ARG A 264 16.73 34.51 1.66
CA ARG A 264 17.27 33.13 1.75
C ARG A 264 16.28 32.20 2.42
N LEU A 265 15.64 32.67 3.50
CA LEU A 265 14.64 31.91 4.24
C LEU A 265 13.41 31.65 3.37
N SER A 266 12.95 32.63 2.57
CA SER A 266 11.89 32.40 1.59
C SER A 266 12.28 31.27 0.64
N ARG A 267 13.52 31.24 0.13
CA ARG A 267 13.99 30.16 -0.76
C ARG A 267 14.07 28.76 -0.13
N VAL A 268 14.23 28.68 1.20
CA VAL A 268 14.28 27.42 1.98
C VAL A 268 12.88 27.01 2.46
N LEU A 269 12.00 27.98 2.73
CA LEU A 269 10.60 27.77 3.11
C LEU A 269 9.68 27.59 1.90
N ASP A 270 9.98 28.15 0.73
CA ASP A 270 9.25 28.01 -0.54
C ASP A 270 9.03 26.54 -0.96
N PRO A 271 9.99 25.61 -0.82
CA PRO A 271 9.71 24.19 -1.06
C PRO A 271 8.79 23.52 -0.02
N LEU A 272 8.58 24.14 1.15
CA LEU A 272 7.64 23.67 2.20
C LEU A 272 6.31 24.46 2.21
N LEU A 273 6.27 25.66 1.62
CA LEU A 273 5.11 26.49 1.35
C LEU A 273 4.88 26.53 -0.16
N VAL A 274 4.47 25.40 -0.73
CA VAL A 274 4.04 25.37 -2.12
C VAL A 274 2.78 26.24 -2.26
N GLY A 275 2.92 27.34 -2.99
CA GLY A 275 1.81 28.08 -3.59
C GLY A 275 1.70 29.55 -3.17
N LEU A 276 2.63 30.39 -3.62
CA LEU A 276 2.29 31.77 -4.03
C LEU A 276 3.15 32.14 -5.24
N GLU A 277 2.74 31.64 -6.40
CA GLU A 277 3.08 32.29 -7.67
C GLU A 277 2.30 33.61 -7.71
N SER A 278 2.97 34.70 -7.38
CA SER A 278 2.45 36.06 -7.57
C SER A 278 2.47 36.35 -9.07
N GLN A 279 1.40 35.95 -9.77
CA GLN A 279 0.97 36.67 -10.95
C GLN A 279 0.09 37.83 -10.50
N ASN A 280 0.68 39.03 -10.52
CA ASN A 280 -0.06 40.27 -10.62
C ASN A 280 -0.85 40.26 -11.94
N GLU A 281 -2.09 39.80 -11.91
CA GLU A 281 -3.14 40.41 -12.72
C GLU A 281 -4.44 40.53 -11.92
N THR A 282 -4.87 41.77 -11.85
CA THR A 282 -6.10 42.29 -11.26
C THR A 282 -7.34 41.55 -11.79
N LYS A 283 -8.01 40.77 -10.93
CA LYS A 283 -9.48 40.68 -10.94
C LYS A 283 -10.00 40.30 -9.55
N LYS A 284 -10.70 41.25 -8.93
CA LYS A 284 -11.52 41.05 -7.72
C LYS A 284 -12.58 39.98 -7.97
N ALA A 285 -12.63 38.96 -7.13
CA ALA A 285 -13.86 38.34 -6.66
C ALA A 285 -13.60 37.61 -5.32
N GLN A 286 -14.21 38.18 -4.26
CA GLN A 286 -14.68 37.56 -3.02
C GLN A 286 -13.94 36.37 -2.38
N ALA A 287 -13.28 36.72 -1.27
CA ALA A 287 -13.34 36.07 0.05
C ALA A 287 -14.16 34.76 0.17
N ASP A 288 -13.47 33.63 0.27
CA ASP A 288 -13.40 32.74 1.44
C ASP A 288 -12.62 31.47 1.02
N ASP A 289 -11.30 31.56 0.90
CA ASP A 289 -10.46 30.38 0.70
C ASP A 289 -9.44 30.33 1.83
N GLN A 290 -9.87 29.67 2.91
CA GLN A 290 -8.95 29.10 3.87
C GLN A 290 -7.96 28.20 3.10
N PRO A 291 -6.65 28.37 3.25
CA PRO A 291 -5.70 27.46 2.63
C PRO A 291 -5.81 26.14 3.38
N ALA A 292 -6.57 25.22 2.78
CA ALA A 292 -6.80 23.89 3.29
C ALA A 292 -5.45 23.21 3.52
N PHE A 293 -5.32 22.52 4.64
CA PHE A 293 -4.30 21.51 4.81
C PHE A 293 -4.29 20.60 3.58
N ASP A 294 -3.13 20.43 2.97
CA ASP A 294 -3.01 19.66 1.75
C ASP A 294 -3.26 18.19 2.10
N THR A 295 -4.51 17.73 1.96
CA THR A 295 -4.88 16.32 2.19
C THR A 295 -3.95 15.39 1.40
N ALA A 296 -3.43 15.88 0.27
CA ALA A 296 -2.38 15.28 -0.55
C ALA A 296 -1.09 14.93 0.22
N ALA A 297 -0.72 15.68 1.26
CA ALA A 297 0.47 15.42 2.08
C ALA A 297 0.28 14.20 3.01
N ILE A 298 -0.89 14.08 3.64
CA ILE A 298 -1.25 12.92 4.47
C ILE A 298 -1.36 11.68 3.57
N PHE A 299 -2.05 11.81 2.45
CA PHE A 299 -2.13 10.76 1.43
C PHE A 299 -0.76 10.31 0.95
N GLY A 300 0.14 11.25 0.65
CA GLY A 300 1.49 10.95 0.17
C GLY A 300 2.31 10.12 1.16
N MET A 301 2.01 10.17 2.45
CA MET A 301 2.69 9.36 3.47
C MET A 301 2.13 7.94 3.58
N ILE A 302 0.81 7.77 3.43
CA ILE A 302 0.13 6.48 3.64
C ILE A 302 0.03 5.65 2.35
N LEU A 303 -0.17 6.29 1.20
CA LEU A 303 -0.41 5.60 -0.07
C LEU A 303 0.69 4.63 -0.49
N PRO A 304 1.99 4.93 -0.36
CA PRO A 304 3.02 3.97 -0.77
C PRO A 304 2.88 2.64 -0.03
N GLY A 305 2.47 2.68 1.24
CA GLY A 305 2.16 1.49 2.03
C GLY A 305 0.97 0.72 1.47
N MET A 306 -0.11 1.40 1.10
CA MET A 306 -1.29 0.80 0.48
C MET A 306 -0.96 0.21 -0.90
N VAL A 307 -0.23 0.93 -1.76
CA VAL A 307 0.17 0.46 -3.09
C VAL A 307 0.88 -0.88 -2.99
N ILE A 308 1.95 -0.97 -2.18
CA ILE A 308 2.73 -2.21 -2.09
C ILE A 308 1.94 -3.35 -1.42
N PHE A 309 1.05 -3.03 -0.47
CA PHE A 309 0.14 -4.00 0.14
C PHE A 309 -0.78 -4.65 -0.92
N PHE A 310 -1.41 -3.85 -1.77
CA PHE A 310 -2.28 -4.35 -2.83
C PHE A 310 -1.48 -5.07 -3.93
N LEU A 311 -0.27 -4.60 -4.26
CA LEU A 311 0.62 -5.31 -5.19
C LEU A 311 0.98 -6.72 -4.70
N MET A 312 1.15 -6.93 -3.39
CA MET A 312 1.36 -8.26 -2.84
C MET A 312 0.17 -9.20 -3.09
N PHE A 313 -1.06 -8.72 -2.88
CA PHE A 313 -2.27 -9.48 -3.20
C PHE A 313 -2.39 -9.78 -4.69
N ILE A 314 -1.99 -8.86 -5.55
CA ILE A 314 -1.96 -9.07 -6.99
C ILE A 314 -0.99 -10.20 -7.33
N VAL A 315 0.27 -10.12 -6.90
CA VAL A 315 1.27 -11.17 -7.17
C VAL A 315 0.79 -12.53 -6.64
N GLU A 316 0.14 -12.55 -5.47
CA GLU A 316 -0.45 -13.75 -4.90
C GLU A 316 -1.53 -14.40 -5.78
N ILE A 317 -2.43 -13.61 -6.37
CA ILE A 317 -3.44 -14.11 -7.31
C ILE A 317 -2.78 -14.79 -8.50
N PHE A 318 -1.74 -14.16 -9.06
CA PHE A 318 -1.02 -14.70 -10.21
C PHE A 318 -0.29 -16.00 -9.90
N MET A 319 0.40 -16.07 -8.76
CA MET A 319 1.13 -17.29 -8.39
C MET A 319 0.17 -18.45 -8.09
N ARG A 320 -1.01 -18.15 -7.54
CA ARG A 320 -2.06 -19.16 -7.30
C ARG A 320 -2.66 -19.74 -8.59
N GLU A 321 -2.67 -18.97 -9.69
CA GLU A 321 -3.14 -19.47 -10.99
C GLU A 321 -2.31 -20.65 -11.49
N ILE A 322 -1.02 -20.74 -11.14
CA ILE A 322 -0.19 -21.89 -11.51
C ILE A 322 -0.76 -23.19 -10.93
N LEU A 323 -1.21 -23.15 -9.66
CA LEU A 323 -1.84 -24.29 -9.01
C LEU A 323 -3.27 -24.53 -9.55
N ALA A 324 -4.02 -23.47 -9.82
CA ALA A 324 -5.36 -23.58 -10.40
C ALA A 324 -5.32 -24.25 -11.79
N GLU A 325 -4.38 -23.85 -12.66
CA GLU A 325 -4.21 -24.45 -13.99
C GLU A 325 -3.79 -25.93 -13.91
N LYS A 326 -3.08 -26.31 -12.85
CA LYS A 326 -2.76 -27.71 -12.57
C LYS A 326 -4.00 -28.51 -12.14
N GLU A 327 -4.81 -27.97 -11.24
CA GLU A 327 -6.05 -28.60 -10.75
C GLU A 327 -7.09 -28.73 -11.86
N ASP A 328 -7.23 -27.71 -12.70
CA ASP A 328 -8.18 -27.68 -13.83
C ASP A 328 -7.75 -28.59 -15.00
N GLY A 329 -6.57 -29.21 -14.93
CA GLY A 329 -6.00 -30.05 -15.98
C GLY A 329 -5.59 -29.29 -17.26
N THR A 330 -5.70 -27.97 -17.27
CA THR A 330 -5.27 -27.11 -18.39
C THR A 330 -3.76 -27.13 -18.56
N LEU A 331 -3.01 -27.26 -17.46
CA LEU A 331 -1.56 -27.42 -17.49
C LEU A 331 -1.13 -28.68 -18.26
N ARG A 332 -1.85 -29.81 -18.10
CA ARG A 332 -1.55 -31.06 -18.82
C ARG A 332 -1.71 -30.88 -20.32
N ARG A 333 -2.76 -30.16 -20.75
CA ARG A 333 -3.00 -29.83 -22.17
C ARG A 333 -1.89 -28.96 -22.75
N LEU A 334 -1.36 -28.01 -21.98
CA LEU A 334 -0.24 -27.17 -22.39
C LEU A 334 1.08 -27.94 -22.47
N LEU A 335 1.30 -28.97 -21.65
CA LEU A 335 2.51 -29.80 -21.69
C LEU A 335 2.56 -30.79 -22.86
N PHE A 336 1.43 -31.05 -23.53
CA PHE A 336 1.42 -31.76 -24.82
C PHE A 336 1.81 -30.87 -26.00
N SER A 337 1.82 -29.54 -25.81
CA SER A 337 2.52 -28.63 -26.72
C SER A 337 4.03 -28.66 -26.40
N PRO A 338 4.92 -28.35 -27.36
CA PRO A 338 6.38 -28.44 -27.17
C PRO A 338 6.92 -27.29 -26.27
N ILE A 339 6.34 -27.06 -25.10
CA ILE A 339 6.75 -26.02 -24.15
C ILE A 339 7.36 -26.72 -22.92
N PRO A 340 8.68 -26.57 -22.68
CA PRO A 340 9.30 -27.14 -21.49
C PRO A 340 8.75 -26.45 -20.22
N PRO A 341 8.59 -27.17 -19.08
CA PRO A 341 8.01 -26.62 -17.86
C PRO A 341 8.69 -25.34 -17.35
N ILE A 342 10.01 -25.23 -17.55
CA ILE A 342 10.76 -24.03 -17.15
C ILE A 342 10.34 -22.78 -17.93
N GLN A 343 10.06 -22.89 -19.23
CA GLN A 343 9.58 -21.75 -20.02
C GLN A 343 8.17 -21.33 -19.60
N TYR A 344 7.34 -22.28 -19.19
CA TYR A 344 6.01 -21.98 -18.66
C TYR A 344 6.09 -21.24 -17.32
N VAL A 345 6.88 -21.72 -16.36
CA VAL A 345 7.02 -21.09 -15.04
C VAL A 345 7.66 -19.70 -15.17
N THR A 346 8.74 -19.54 -15.96
CA THR A 346 9.34 -18.22 -16.17
C THR A 346 8.37 -17.26 -16.85
N ALA A 347 7.61 -17.72 -17.85
CA ALA A 347 6.59 -16.89 -18.47
C ALA A 347 5.52 -16.43 -17.48
N LYS A 348 5.05 -17.31 -16.59
CA LYS A 348 4.07 -16.97 -15.55
C LYS A 348 4.59 -15.94 -14.56
N ILE A 349 5.83 -16.10 -14.08
CA ILE A 349 6.47 -15.14 -13.18
C ILE A 349 6.62 -13.78 -13.88
N THR A 350 7.09 -13.77 -15.14
CA THR A 350 7.22 -12.54 -15.93
C THR A 350 5.87 -11.88 -16.22
N SER A 351 4.81 -12.66 -16.48
CA SER A 351 3.44 -12.15 -16.63
C SER A 351 2.95 -11.46 -15.36
N ALA A 352 3.21 -12.05 -14.19
CA ALA A 352 2.86 -11.45 -12.91
C ALA A 352 3.59 -10.14 -12.67
N TRP A 353 4.90 -10.10 -12.96
CA TRP A 353 5.72 -8.89 -12.84
C TRP A 353 5.25 -7.76 -13.76
N LEU A 354 5.02 -8.05 -15.05
CA LEU A 354 4.52 -7.07 -16.02
C LEU A 354 3.13 -6.55 -15.65
N MET A 355 2.22 -7.41 -15.21
CA MET A 355 0.91 -6.95 -14.77
C MET A 355 1.01 -6.09 -13.52
N GLY A 356 1.85 -6.49 -12.56
CA GLY A 356 2.10 -5.69 -11.36
C GLY A 356 2.57 -4.28 -11.72
N LEU A 357 3.45 -4.14 -12.70
CA LEU A 357 3.91 -2.84 -13.20
C LEU A 357 2.79 -2.01 -13.83
N VAL A 358 1.93 -2.65 -14.62
CA VAL A 358 0.77 -1.98 -15.24
C VAL A 358 -0.20 -1.49 -14.17
N ILE A 359 -0.49 -2.31 -13.16
CA ILE A 359 -1.38 -1.92 -12.05
C ILE A 359 -0.73 -0.85 -11.17
N LEU A 360 0.58 -0.94 -10.88
CA LEU A 360 1.32 0.12 -10.19
C LEU A 360 1.20 1.45 -10.95
N GLY A 361 1.45 1.44 -12.27
CA GLY A 361 1.32 2.63 -13.11
C GLY A 361 -0.10 3.20 -13.09
N LEU A 362 -1.11 2.34 -13.19
CA LEU A 362 -2.52 2.74 -13.13
C LEU A 362 -2.87 3.33 -11.75
N MET A 363 -2.47 2.69 -10.66
CA MET A 363 -2.68 3.18 -9.30
C MET A 363 -1.97 4.51 -9.05
N ALA A 364 -0.73 4.66 -9.54
CA ALA A 364 0.02 5.90 -9.42
C ALA A 364 -0.63 7.04 -10.24
N ALA A 365 -1.07 6.76 -11.47
CA ALA A 365 -1.77 7.71 -12.31
C ALA A 365 -3.12 8.13 -11.72
N MET A 366 -3.94 7.17 -11.27
CA MET A 366 -5.20 7.48 -10.57
C MET A 366 -4.95 8.22 -9.26
N GLY A 367 -3.90 7.86 -8.51
CA GLY A 367 -3.47 8.57 -7.31
C GLY A 367 -3.14 10.04 -7.59
N HIS A 368 -2.47 10.32 -8.70
CA HIS A 368 -2.17 11.67 -9.13
C HIS A 368 -3.43 12.43 -9.57
N ILE A 369 -4.31 11.81 -10.36
CA ILE A 369 -5.51 12.46 -10.92
C ILE A 369 -6.58 12.70 -9.86
N VAL A 370 -6.87 11.70 -9.03
CA VAL A 370 -7.99 11.72 -8.08
C VAL A 370 -7.61 12.42 -6.77
N PHE A 371 -6.38 12.25 -6.31
CA PHE A 371 -5.93 12.73 -5.00
C PHE A 371 -4.84 13.80 -5.08
N ALA A 372 -4.53 14.32 -6.27
CA ALA A 372 -3.48 15.32 -6.52
C ALA A 372 -2.10 14.94 -5.96
N ILE A 373 -1.80 13.64 -5.86
CA ILE A 373 -0.58 13.16 -5.20
C ILE A 373 0.64 13.41 -6.08
N ARG A 374 1.69 13.96 -5.47
CA ARG A 374 3.00 14.18 -6.09
C ARG A 374 3.93 13.02 -5.72
N TRP A 375 3.98 12.01 -6.59
CA TRP A 375 4.86 10.86 -6.42
C TRP A 375 6.35 11.16 -6.65
N GLY A 376 6.68 12.33 -7.20
CA GLY A 376 8.01 12.68 -7.69
C GLY A 376 8.19 12.20 -9.14
N ASN A 377 9.38 11.72 -9.48
CA ASN A 377 9.66 11.22 -10.83
C ASN A 377 8.96 9.87 -11.08
N PHE A 378 8.02 9.84 -12.03
CA PHE A 378 7.25 8.66 -12.36
C PHE A 378 8.11 7.47 -12.83
N LEU A 379 9.22 7.72 -13.54
CA LEU A 379 10.14 6.67 -13.96
C LEU A 379 10.88 6.05 -12.77
N TYR A 380 11.23 6.85 -11.76
CA TYR A 380 11.87 6.35 -10.55
C TYR A 380 10.90 5.47 -9.76
N LEU A 381 9.62 5.84 -9.70
CA LEU A 381 8.58 5.03 -9.08
C LEU A 381 8.41 3.69 -9.79
N LEU A 382 8.38 3.68 -11.13
CA LEU A 382 8.28 2.44 -11.91
C LEU A 382 9.52 1.56 -11.77
N ALA A 383 10.72 2.15 -11.73
CA ALA A 383 11.95 1.39 -11.53
C ALA A 383 12.02 0.74 -10.13
N LEU A 384 11.76 1.52 -9.08
CA LEU A 384 11.69 1.02 -7.70
C LEU A 384 10.59 -0.02 -7.53
N GLY A 385 9.39 0.27 -8.06
CA GLY A 385 8.25 -0.64 -8.00
C GLY A 385 8.48 -1.92 -8.81
N GLY A 386 9.14 -1.84 -9.96
CA GLY A 386 9.57 -3.00 -10.74
C GLY A 386 10.55 -3.87 -9.97
N ALA A 387 11.51 -3.27 -9.28
CA ALA A 387 12.43 -4.00 -8.39
C ALA A 387 11.69 -4.66 -7.22
N ALA A 388 10.78 -3.94 -6.56
CA ALA A 388 9.96 -4.47 -5.48
C ALA A 388 9.08 -5.64 -5.95
N LEU A 389 8.44 -5.50 -7.11
CA LEU A 389 7.64 -6.55 -7.74
C LEU A 389 8.47 -7.77 -8.10
N ALA A 390 9.71 -7.62 -8.56
CA ALA A 390 10.61 -8.74 -8.82
C ALA A 390 10.92 -9.51 -7.52
N ALA A 391 11.22 -8.79 -6.43
CA ALA A 391 11.41 -9.38 -5.11
C ALA A 391 10.16 -10.13 -4.62
N LEU A 392 8.98 -9.52 -4.74
CA LEU A 392 7.71 -10.12 -4.34
C LEU A 392 7.36 -11.34 -5.21
N CYS A 393 7.55 -11.27 -6.53
CA CYS A 393 7.32 -12.39 -7.42
C CYS A 393 8.19 -13.59 -7.07
N GLY A 394 9.48 -13.37 -6.80
CA GLY A 394 10.40 -14.42 -6.34
C GLY A 394 9.98 -14.99 -4.98
N LEU A 395 9.60 -14.14 -4.03
CA LEU A 395 9.16 -14.56 -2.69
C LEU A 395 7.89 -15.43 -2.75
N PHE A 396 6.85 -14.98 -3.46
CA PHE A 396 5.63 -15.75 -3.61
C PHE A 396 5.87 -17.00 -4.45
N ALA A 397 6.62 -16.93 -5.55
CA ALA A 397 7.00 -18.13 -6.31
C ALA A 397 7.65 -19.19 -5.41
N LEU A 398 8.53 -18.78 -4.49
CA LEU A 398 9.13 -19.67 -3.50
C LEU A 398 8.08 -20.27 -2.55
N PHE A 399 7.17 -19.48 -1.97
CA PHE A 399 6.10 -20.01 -1.12
C PHE A 399 5.18 -20.98 -1.85
N PHE A 400 4.80 -20.65 -3.08
CA PHE A 400 3.92 -21.48 -3.91
C PHE A 400 4.56 -22.81 -4.33
N ALA A 401 5.90 -22.90 -4.33
CA ALA A 401 6.58 -24.17 -4.54
C ALA A 401 6.29 -25.21 -3.44
N PHE A 402 5.93 -24.77 -2.23
CA PHE A 402 5.64 -25.65 -1.09
C PHE A 402 4.16 -26.02 -0.95
N PHE A 403 3.25 -25.27 -1.57
CA PHE A 403 1.81 -25.54 -1.45
C PHE A 403 1.35 -26.65 -2.40
N ARG A 404 0.40 -27.46 -1.92
CA ARG A 404 -0.14 -28.59 -2.69
C ARG A 404 -1.40 -28.25 -3.45
N ASN A 405 -2.27 -27.43 -2.86
CA ASN A 405 -3.61 -27.14 -3.36
C ASN A 405 -3.86 -25.63 -3.38
N ARG A 406 -4.75 -25.18 -4.27
CA ARG A 406 -5.17 -23.78 -4.39
C ARG A 406 -5.71 -23.20 -3.09
N ASN A 407 -6.55 -23.96 -2.39
CA ASN A 407 -7.16 -23.54 -1.13
C ASN A 407 -6.11 -23.41 0.00
N GLN A 408 -5.16 -24.33 0.07
CA GLN A 408 -4.06 -24.26 1.03
C GLN A 408 -3.18 -23.04 0.77
N ALA A 409 -2.85 -22.79 -0.50
CA ALA A 409 -2.04 -21.65 -0.86
C ALA A 409 -2.72 -20.34 -0.43
N GLY A 410 -3.96 -20.09 -0.86
CA GLY A 410 -4.69 -18.87 -0.49
C GLY A 410 -4.90 -18.67 1.01
N ALA A 411 -5.21 -19.75 1.74
CA ALA A 411 -5.44 -19.68 3.19
C ALA A 411 -4.18 -19.34 3.99
N VAL A 412 -2.99 -19.74 3.50
CA VAL A 412 -1.71 -19.47 4.18
C VAL A 412 -1.08 -18.17 3.68
N THR A 413 -1.19 -17.84 2.39
CA THR A 413 -0.59 -16.62 1.84
C THR A 413 -1.24 -15.35 2.34
N ALA A 414 -2.56 -15.34 2.58
CA ALA A 414 -3.26 -14.14 3.07
C ALA A 414 -2.77 -13.68 4.47
N PRO A 415 -2.70 -14.54 5.50
CA PRO A 415 -2.07 -14.18 6.78
C PRO A 415 -0.60 -13.77 6.64
N VAL A 416 0.16 -14.42 5.76
CA VAL A 416 1.57 -14.08 5.51
C VAL A 416 1.69 -12.68 4.88
N ILE A 417 0.82 -12.32 3.94
CA ILE A 417 0.74 -10.96 3.40
C ILE A 417 0.47 -9.96 4.51
N LEU A 418 -0.49 -10.25 5.40
CA LEU A 418 -0.82 -9.36 6.52
C LEU A 418 0.37 -9.14 7.46
N VAL A 419 1.10 -10.20 7.80
CA VAL A 419 2.30 -10.12 8.65
C VAL A 419 3.40 -9.32 7.97
N LEU A 420 3.68 -9.59 6.69
CA LEU A 420 4.68 -8.85 5.92
C LEU A 420 4.30 -7.37 5.76
N ALA A 421 3.02 -7.07 5.55
CA ALA A 421 2.49 -5.73 5.44
C ALA A 421 2.61 -4.94 6.75
N ALA A 422 2.29 -5.59 7.88
CA ALA A 422 2.42 -4.98 9.20
C ALA A 422 3.90 -4.76 9.58
N LEU A 423 4.76 -5.76 9.41
CA LEU A 423 6.17 -5.68 9.78
C LEU A 423 6.98 -4.76 8.87
N GLY A 424 6.63 -4.71 7.58
CA GLY A 424 7.40 -3.95 6.60
C GLY A 424 6.94 -2.52 6.36
N GLY A 425 6.03 -1.98 7.19
CA GLY A 425 5.68 -0.56 7.15
C GLY A 425 4.41 -0.20 6.38
N SER A 426 3.75 -1.16 5.72
CA SER A 426 2.62 -0.88 4.82
C SER A 426 1.34 -0.51 5.57
N MET A 427 1.08 -1.15 6.72
CA MET A 427 -0.07 -0.86 7.58
C MET A 427 0.31 -0.05 8.80
N ILE A 428 1.46 -0.36 9.41
CA ILE A 428 1.96 0.28 10.62
C ILE A 428 3.31 0.89 10.26
N PRO A 429 3.48 2.23 10.35
CA PRO A 429 4.75 2.87 10.12
C PRO A 429 5.89 2.27 10.97
N VAL A 430 7.05 2.05 10.36
CA VAL A 430 8.18 1.33 10.99
C VAL A 430 8.71 2.06 12.23
N ASN A 431 8.60 3.38 12.26
CA ASN A 431 8.96 4.20 13.43
C ASN A 431 8.08 3.92 14.66
N GLN A 432 6.86 3.41 14.48
CA GLN A 432 5.92 3.05 15.54
C GLN A 432 6.10 1.60 16.04
N LEU A 433 6.84 0.76 15.31
CA LEU A 433 7.09 -0.62 15.72
C LEU A 433 8.05 -0.69 16.93
N PRO A 434 7.86 -1.65 17.86
CA PRO A 434 8.80 -1.88 18.95
C PRO A 434 10.21 -2.20 18.43
N GLN A 435 11.24 -1.87 19.23
CA GLN A 435 12.64 -1.94 18.81
C GLN A 435 13.05 -3.28 18.19
N GLY A 436 12.57 -4.41 18.75
CA GLY A 436 12.84 -5.74 18.20
C GLY A 436 12.27 -5.95 16.79
N PHE A 437 11.05 -5.47 16.52
CA PHE A 437 10.40 -5.63 15.21
C PHE A 437 10.96 -4.71 14.13
N ARG A 438 11.53 -3.56 14.51
CA ARG A 438 12.18 -2.62 13.56
C ARG A 438 13.39 -3.21 12.84
N ALA A 439 14.07 -4.17 13.45
CA ALA A 439 15.17 -4.89 12.78
C ALA A 439 14.62 -5.82 11.68
N PHE A 440 13.49 -6.48 11.94
CA PHE A 440 12.86 -7.42 11.01
C PHE A 440 12.25 -6.73 9.78
N SER A 441 11.80 -5.49 9.91
CA SER A 441 11.22 -4.75 8.78
C SER A 441 12.19 -4.66 7.59
N ARG A 442 13.50 -4.54 7.84
CA ARG A 442 14.52 -4.42 6.79
C ARG A 442 14.67 -5.67 5.91
N PHE A 443 14.14 -6.82 6.34
CA PHE A 443 14.15 -8.05 5.55
C PHE A 443 13.00 -8.12 4.55
N THR A 444 12.00 -7.24 4.64
CA THR A 444 10.82 -7.32 3.80
C THR A 444 10.93 -6.40 2.58
N PRO A 445 10.48 -6.82 1.39
CA PRO A 445 10.54 -5.97 0.20
C PRO A 445 9.72 -4.69 0.32
N ASN A 446 8.62 -4.71 1.08
CA ASN A 446 7.76 -3.55 1.27
C ASN A 446 8.42 -2.43 2.08
N TYR A 447 9.33 -2.74 3.03
CA TYR A 447 10.09 -1.72 3.74
C TYR A 447 10.93 -0.87 2.78
N TRP A 448 11.69 -1.53 1.91
CA TRP A 448 12.56 -0.86 0.95
C TRP A 448 11.77 -0.09 -0.11
N PHE A 449 10.59 -0.59 -0.50
CA PHE A 449 9.70 0.16 -1.38
C PHE A 449 9.20 1.45 -0.71
N ILE A 450 8.66 1.39 0.51
CA ILE A 450 8.12 2.56 1.19
C ILE A 450 9.22 3.60 1.44
N GLN A 451 10.36 3.19 1.99
CA GLN A 451 11.50 4.09 2.20
C GLN A 451 12.03 4.67 0.88
N GLY A 452 12.08 3.87 -0.19
CA GLY A 452 12.48 4.34 -1.50
C GLY A 452 11.52 5.38 -2.08
N THR A 453 10.21 5.22 -1.89
CA THR A 453 9.23 6.23 -2.35
C THR A 453 9.35 7.55 -1.61
N ALA A 454 9.79 7.55 -0.35
CA ALA A 454 10.08 8.79 0.37
C ALA A 454 11.24 9.56 -0.29
N LEU A 455 12.32 8.87 -0.67
CA LEU A 455 13.45 9.47 -1.39
C LEU A 455 13.06 10.01 -2.77
N ILE A 456 12.18 9.31 -3.50
CA ILE A 456 11.68 9.78 -4.81
C ILE A 456 10.91 11.09 -4.67
N ARG A 457 10.16 11.26 -3.57
CA ARG A 457 9.45 12.52 -3.28
C ARG A 457 10.39 13.67 -2.97
N GLU A 458 11.57 13.37 -2.41
CA GLU A 458 12.66 14.33 -2.19
C GLU A 458 13.43 14.65 -3.49
N GLY A 459 13.13 13.95 -4.60
CA GLY A 459 13.76 14.13 -5.90
C GLY A 459 14.97 13.24 -6.15
N GLU A 460 15.33 12.38 -5.20
CA GLU A 460 16.47 11.48 -5.32
C GLU A 460 16.06 10.10 -5.85
N PHE A 461 16.94 9.47 -6.64
CA PHE A 461 16.73 8.09 -7.06
C PHE A 461 17.19 7.12 -5.95
N PRO A 462 16.32 6.22 -5.46
CA PRO A 462 16.66 5.30 -4.36
C PRO A 462 17.51 4.12 -4.85
N VAL A 463 18.79 4.38 -5.16
CA VAL A 463 19.73 3.39 -5.72
C VAL A 463 19.86 2.17 -4.82
N THR A 464 20.06 2.37 -3.52
CA THR A 464 20.30 1.29 -2.54
C THR A 464 19.10 0.37 -2.43
N ALA A 465 17.90 0.93 -2.25
CA ALA A 465 16.66 0.17 -2.18
C ALA A 465 16.41 -0.61 -3.48
N THR A 466 16.60 0.04 -4.63
CA THR A 466 16.37 -0.59 -5.94
C THR A 466 17.33 -1.76 -6.18
N LEU A 467 18.63 -1.60 -5.90
CA LEU A 467 19.62 -2.66 -6.07
C LEU A 467 19.38 -3.83 -5.12
N LEU A 468 19.07 -3.56 -3.85
CA LEU A 468 18.77 -4.61 -2.87
C LEU A 468 17.52 -5.41 -3.26
N LEU A 469 16.47 -4.73 -3.72
CA LEU A 469 15.24 -5.37 -4.18
C LEU A 469 15.47 -6.20 -5.46
N LEU A 470 16.25 -5.71 -6.42
CA LEU A 470 16.61 -6.47 -7.61
C LEU A 470 17.45 -7.70 -7.27
N ALA A 471 18.47 -7.53 -6.42
CA ALA A 471 19.32 -8.64 -5.96
C ALA A 471 18.47 -9.70 -5.23
N ALA A 472 17.60 -9.28 -4.31
CA ALA A 472 16.68 -10.18 -3.62
C ALA A 472 15.74 -10.89 -4.60
N GLY A 473 15.17 -10.16 -5.57
CA GLY A 473 14.30 -10.74 -6.59
C GLY A 473 14.99 -11.77 -7.48
N LEU A 474 16.22 -11.50 -7.92
CA LEU A 474 17.01 -12.45 -8.70
C LEU A 474 17.33 -13.71 -7.91
N VAL A 475 17.80 -13.58 -6.67
CA VAL A 475 18.11 -14.72 -5.79
C VAL A 475 16.85 -15.54 -5.49
N LEU A 476 15.76 -14.90 -5.09
CA LEU A 476 14.50 -15.59 -4.79
C LEU A 476 13.92 -16.28 -6.02
N THR A 477 13.95 -15.63 -7.17
CA THR A 477 13.46 -16.24 -8.42
C THR A 477 14.33 -17.44 -8.82
N ALA A 478 15.66 -17.30 -8.76
CA ALA A 478 16.60 -18.39 -9.07
C ALA A 478 16.41 -19.60 -8.15
N THR A 479 16.14 -19.39 -6.86
CA THR A 479 15.85 -20.48 -5.91
C THR A 479 14.46 -21.10 -6.11
N SER A 480 13.45 -20.30 -6.44
CA SER A 480 12.07 -20.77 -6.64
C SER A 480 11.90 -21.58 -7.93
N LEU A 481 12.65 -21.24 -8.98
CA LEU A 481 12.45 -21.78 -10.32
C LEU A 481 12.60 -23.31 -10.40
N PRO A 482 13.68 -23.94 -9.89
CA PRO A 482 13.81 -25.39 -9.92
C PRO A 482 12.75 -26.10 -9.07
N LEU A 483 12.31 -25.49 -7.96
CA LEU A 483 11.30 -26.06 -7.07
C LEU A 483 9.92 -26.07 -7.74
N LEU A 484 9.52 -24.95 -8.35
CA LEU A 484 8.29 -24.82 -9.12
C LEU A 484 8.29 -25.73 -10.35
N VAL A 485 9.41 -25.81 -11.07
CA VAL A 485 9.54 -26.68 -12.25
C VAL A 485 9.31 -28.14 -11.88
N ARG A 486 9.92 -28.63 -10.79
CA ARG A 486 9.68 -29.99 -10.27
C ARG A 486 8.24 -30.22 -9.84
N ARG A 487 7.53 -29.15 -9.45
CA ARG A 487 6.13 -29.22 -9.03
C ARG A 487 5.15 -29.26 -10.21
N VAL A 488 5.51 -28.59 -11.30
CA VAL A 488 4.72 -28.46 -12.53
C VAL A 488 4.99 -29.61 -13.51
N SER A 489 6.18 -30.22 -13.46
CA SER A 489 6.49 -31.42 -14.24
C SER A 489 5.58 -32.59 -13.87
N PRO A 490 5.16 -33.40 -14.85
CA PRO A 490 4.25 -34.52 -14.67
C PRO A 490 4.81 -35.62 -13.76
#